data_AF-A0A2J6RQK0-F1
#
_entry.id   AF-A0A2J6RQK0-F1
#
_cell.length_a   1.000
_cell.length_b   1.000
_cell.length_c   1.000
_cell.angle_alpha   90.00
_cell.angle_beta   90.00
_cell.angle_gamma   90.00
#
_symmetry.space_group_name_H-M   'P 1'
#
loop_
_entity.id
_entity.type
_entity.pdbx_description
1 polymer ?
#
loop_
_entity_poly.entity_id
_entity_poly.type
_entity_poly.pdbx_seq_one_letter_code
_entity_poly.pdbx_strand_id
1 'polypeptide(L)'
;MPRLQHTTTRWAKSFPTVVSVPISQYTCHYERGPKICKKIFSRHCDLRRHQKNHFRPSKCTHCKKGFPSPKDLERHNNSVHDNTVKYFCPHDYCRDALKPDMEGWLQWGFRRKDHWLKHLRAEHQAGQEEVKALKKEIPTAVLKDGVWSAVLGKSEQRVVANEVRSVGSSNE
;
A
#
# COMPACT_ATOMS: atom_id res chain seq x y z
N MET A 1 -17.34 64.87 0.54
CA MET A 1 -15.87 64.75 0.33
C MET A 1 -15.47 63.29 0.55
N PRO A 2 -15.21 62.47 -0.49
CA PRO A 2 -14.64 61.14 -0.31
C PRO A 2 -13.10 61.18 -0.41
N ARG A 3 -12.39 60.41 0.43
CA ARG A 3 -10.95 60.14 0.29
C ARG A 3 -10.71 58.64 0.11
N LEU A 4 -10.42 58.31 -1.15
CA LEU A 4 -9.53 57.30 -1.72
C LEU A 4 -9.25 56.01 -0.92
N GLN A 5 -9.64 54.89 -1.52
CA GLN A 5 -9.11 53.55 -1.26
C GLN A 5 -7.82 53.34 -2.07
N HIS A 6 -6.78 52.77 -1.46
CA HIS A 6 -5.60 52.31 -2.17
C HIS A 6 -5.77 50.84 -2.58
N THR A 7 -5.53 50.57 -3.86
CA THR A 7 -5.55 49.24 -4.46
C THR A 7 -4.22 48.53 -4.21
N THR A 8 -4.23 47.26 -3.82
CA THR A 8 -3.08 46.38 -3.96
C THR A 8 -3.49 45.10 -4.68
N THR A 9 -3.01 45.02 -5.92
CA THR A 9 -3.12 43.92 -6.87
C THR A 9 -2.42 42.65 -6.36
N ARG A 10 -3.06 41.47 -6.46
CA ARG A 10 -2.34 40.19 -6.58
C ARG A 10 -3.10 39.14 -7.41
N TRP A 11 -2.52 38.91 -8.60
CA TRP A 11 -2.66 37.78 -9.54
C TRP A 11 -4.07 37.23 -9.86
N ALA A 12 -4.68 37.81 -10.90
CA ALA A 12 -5.63 37.09 -11.72
C ALA A 12 -4.88 36.12 -12.66
N LYS A 13 -5.11 34.82 -12.50
CA LYS A 13 -4.91 33.80 -13.54
C LYS A 13 -6.05 32.78 -13.47
N SER A 14 -7.28 33.20 -13.77
CA SER A 14 -8.37 32.41 -14.35
C SER A 14 -9.64 33.27 -14.45
N PHE A 15 -10.29 33.26 -15.62
CA PHE A 15 -11.56 33.93 -15.90
C PHE A 15 -12.72 33.24 -15.17
N PRO A 16 -13.73 33.97 -14.65
CA PRO A 16 -14.92 33.36 -14.08
C PRO A 16 -15.85 32.96 -15.23
N THR A 17 -15.79 31.70 -15.65
CA THR A 17 -16.84 31.14 -16.49
C THR A 17 -17.54 30.06 -15.70
N VAL A 18 -18.70 30.42 -15.12
CA VAL A 18 -19.73 29.43 -14.77
C VAL A 18 -20.23 28.86 -16.10
N VAL A 19 -19.50 27.88 -16.62
CA VAL A 19 -20.06 26.89 -17.53
C VAL A 19 -20.12 25.62 -16.72
N SER A 20 -21.33 25.26 -16.28
CA SER A 20 -21.65 23.92 -15.83
C SER A 20 -21.53 22.97 -17.04
N VAL A 21 -20.30 22.69 -17.46
CA VAL A 21 -20.00 21.62 -18.41
C VAL A 21 -20.47 20.33 -17.74
N PRO A 22 -21.37 19.55 -18.35
CA PRO A 22 -21.73 18.24 -17.82
C PRO A 22 -20.44 17.43 -17.70
N ILE A 23 -20.08 17.04 -16.47
CA ILE A 23 -18.95 16.13 -16.25
C ILE A 23 -19.23 14.92 -17.13
N SER A 24 -18.41 14.70 -18.16
CA SER A 24 -18.55 13.53 -19.02
C SER A 24 -18.37 12.29 -18.15
N GLN A 25 -19.48 11.67 -17.77
CA GLN A 25 -19.52 10.49 -16.93
C GLN A 25 -19.23 9.28 -17.81
N TYR A 26 -18.12 8.60 -17.55
CA TYR A 26 -17.69 7.41 -18.29
C TYR A 26 -18.27 6.16 -17.64
N THR A 27 -19.15 5.46 -18.36
CA THR A 27 -19.83 4.27 -17.85
C THR A 27 -19.15 3.00 -18.35
N CYS A 28 -18.89 2.06 -17.43
CA CYS A 28 -18.49 0.70 -17.79
C CYS A 28 -19.72 -0.04 -18.33
N HIS A 29 -19.62 -0.67 -19.49
CA HIS A 29 -20.66 -1.52 -20.07
C HIS A 29 -20.12 -2.93 -20.27
N TYR A 30 -19.55 -3.51 -19.21
CA TYR A 30 -18.99 -4.86 -19.28
C TYR A 30 -20.08 -5.90 -19.02
N GLU A 31 -20.17 -6.89 -19.90
CA GLU A 31 -21.15 -7.97 -19.83
C GLU A 31 -20.46 -9.32 -20.09
N ARG A 32 -20.57 -10.26 -19.15
CA ARG A 32 -20.12 -11.64 -19.31
C ARG A 32 -20.99 -12.59 -18.49
N GLY A 33 -21.92 -13.29 -19.16
CA GLY A 33 -22.92 -14.13 -18.48
C GLY A 33 -23.73 -13.30 -17.47
N PRO A 34 -23.94 -13.76 -16.22
CA PRO A 34 -24.68 -12.99 -15.21
C PRO A 34 -23.91 -11.78 -14.65
N LYS A 35 -22.67 -11.53 -15.09
CA LYS A 35 -21.85 -10.41 -14.59
C LYS A 35 -22.00 -9.20 -15.50
N ILE A 36 -22.90 -8.31 -15.11
CA ILE A 36 -23.12 -7.01 -15.74
C ILE A 36 -22.48 -5.93 -14.86
N CYS A 37 -21.70 -5.03 -15.46
CA CYS A 37 -21.16 -3.86 -14.77
C CYS A 37 -21.64 -2.59 -15.47
N LYS A 38 -22.23 -1.67 -14.68
CA LYS A 38 -22.71 -0.34 -15.10
C LYS A 38 -22.13 0.80 -14.25
N LYS A 39 -20.89 0.63 -13.77
CA LYS A 39 -20.25 1.62 -12.89
C LYS A 39 -19.87 2.88 -13.65
N ILE A 40 -20.11 4.03 -13.02
CA ILE A 40 -19.88 5.35 -13.60
C ILE A 40 -18.62 5.96 -12.98
N PHE A 41 -17.79 6.59 -13.82
CA PHE A 41 -16.54 7.23 -13.44
C PHE A 41 -16.50 8.67 -13.95
N SER A 42 -15.89 9.57 -13.18
CA SER A 42 -15.70 10.97 -13.58
C SER A 42 -14.57 11.17 -14.60
N ARG A 43 -13.67 10.18 -14.74
CA ARG A 43 -12.51 10.25 -15.65
C ARG A 43 -12.34 8.96 -16.45
N HIS A 44 -11.96 9.11 -17.71
CA HIS A 44 -11.72 7.98 -18.61
C HIS A 44 -10.59 7.05 -18.13
N CYS A 45 -9.54 7.61 -17.52
CA CYS A 45 -8.44 6.83 -16.96
C CYS A 45 -8.89 5.88 -15.83
N ASP A 46 -9.87 6.30 -15.04
CA ASP A 46 -10.46 5.48 -13.98
C ASP A 46 -11.31 4.35 -14.56
N LEU A 47 -12.11 4.61 -15.60
CA LEU A 47 -12.84 3.57 -16.33
C LEU A 47 -11.87 2.53 -16.93
N ARG A 48 -10.82 2.96 -17.62
CA ARG A 48 -9.82 2.06 -18.23
C ARG A 48 -9.15 1.18 -17.17
N ARG A 49 -8.79 1.75 -16.02
CA ARG A 49 -8.23 1.00 -14.89
C ARG A 49 -9.24 -0.01 -14.35
N HIS A 50 -10.51 0.39 -14.22
CA HIS A 50 -11.58 -0.48 -13.74
C HIS A 50 -11.82 -1.68 -14.67
N GLN A 51 -11.80 -1.50 -15.99
CA GLN A 51 -12.02 -2.58 -16.96
C GLN A 51 -11.02 -3.73 -16.81
N LYS A 52 -9.80 -3.46 -16.34
CA LYS A 52 -8.80 -4.52 -16.05
C LYS A 52 -9.26 -5.49 -14.97
N ASN A 53 -10.15 -5.07 -14.06
CA ASN A 53 -10.71 -5.95 -13.03
C ASN A 53 -11.68 -6.99 -13.60
N HIS A 54 -12.18 -6.78 -14.83
CA HIS A 54 -13.00 -7.77 -15.52
C HIS A 54 -12.15 -8.82 -16.22
N PHE A 55 -11.09 -8.39 -16.92
CA PHE A 55 -10.23 -9.29 -17.69
C PHE A 55 -9.26 -10.08 -16.80
N ARG A 56 -8.70 -9.44 -15.76
CA ARG A 56 -7.76 -10.03 -14.79
C ARG A 56 -6.66 -10.89 -15.46
N PRO A 57 -5.81 -10.28 -16.30
CA PRO A 57 -4.86 -11.01 -17.14
C PRO A 57 -3.84 -11.83 -16.35
N SER A 58 -3.46 -11.36 -15.17
CA SER A 58 -2.40 -11.96 -14.36
C SER A 58 -3.01 -12.94 -13.36
N LYS A 59 -2.77 -14.24 -13.54
CA LYS A 59 -3.28 -15.28 -12.62
C LYS A 59 -2.15 -15.83 -11.76
N CYS A 60 -2.43 -16.05 -10.49
CA CYS A 60 -1.52 -16.75 -9.59
C CYS A 60 -1.42 -18.22 -9.98
N THR A 61 -0.21 -18.77 -10.06
CA THR A 61 0.04 -20.18 -10.37
C THR A 61 -0.32 -21.10 -9.20
N HIS A 62 -0.13 -20.62 -7.95
CA HIS A 62 -0.41 -21.40 -6.75
C HIS A 62 -1.92 -21.52 -6.43
N CYS A 63 -2.66 -20.40 -6.45
CA CYS A 63 -4.08 -20.39 -6.06
C CYS A 63 -5.07 -20.05 -7.20
N LYS A 64 -4.58 -19.90 -8.44
CA LYS A 64 -5.38 -19.59 -9.65
C LYS A 64 -6.18 -18.28 -9.58
N LYS A 65 -5.95 -17.44 -8.57
CA LYS A 65 -6.64 -16.15 -8.40
C LYS A 65 -6.17 -15.15 -9.45
N GLY A 66 -7.12 -14.46 -10.10
CA GLY A 66 -6.84 -13.45 -11.12
C GLY A 66 -6.66 -12.05 -10.56
N PHE A 67 -5.76 -11.27 -11.16
CA PHE A 67 -5.40 -9.91 -10.80
C PHE A 67 -5.40 -9.00 -12.04
N PRO A 68 -5.78 -7.72 -11.88
CA PRO A 68 -5.87 -6.77 -12.99
C PRO A 68 -4.50 -6.29 -13.49
N SER A 69 -3.44 -6.46 -12.70
CA SER A 69 -2.08 -6.08 -13.07
C SER A 69 -1.04 -7.07 -12.53
N PRO A 70 0.14 -7.17 -13.16
CA PRO A 70 1.22 -8.03 -12.67
C PRO A 70 1.75 -7.57 -11.30
N LYS A 71 1.79 -6.25 -11.03
CA LYS A 71 2.19 -5.71 -9.72
C LYS A 71 1.25 -6.15 -8.59
N ASP A 72 -0.05 -6.24 -8.88
CA ASP A 72 -1.03 -6.75 -7.91
C ASP A 72 -0.87 -8.25 -7.65
N LEU A 73 -0.46 -9.01 -8.67
CA LEU A 73 -0.13 -10.43 -8.54
C LEU A 73 1.14 -10.64 -7.72
N GLU A 74 2.21 -9.89 -8.00
CA GLU A 74 3.46 -9.94 -7.23
C GLU A 74 3.22 -9.62 -5.75
N ARG A 75 2.46 -8.55 -5.47
CA ARG A 75 2.02 -8.22 -4.12
C ARG A 75 1.22 -9.35 -3.46
N HIS A 76 0.38 -10.04 -4.22
CA HIS A 76 -0.39 -11.17 -3.72
C HIS A 76 0.52 -12.34 -3.35
N ASN A 77 1.46 -12.71 -4.24
CA ASN A 77 2.40 -13.80 -3.98
C ASN A 77 3.22 -13.49 -2.72
N ASN A 78 3.81 -12.30 -2.63
CA ASN A 78 4.60 -11.88 -1.46
C ASN A 78 3.81 -11.92 -0.14
N SER A 79 2.50 -11.67 -0.16
CA SER A 79 1.69 -11.54 1.07
C SER A 79 0.87 -12.79 1.45
N VAL A 80 0.75 -13.75 0.54
CA VAL A 80 -0.06 -14.97 0.74
C VAL A 80 0.77 -16.23 0.62
N HIS A 81 1.73 -16.27 -0.29
CA HIS A 81 2.54 -17.45 -0.57
C HIS A 81 3.94 -17.32 0.04
N ASP A 82 4.68 -16.28 -0.34
CA ASP A 82 6.10 -16.20 -0.02
C ASP A 82 6.34 -15.65 1.39
N ASN A 83 5.48 -14.71 1.83
CA ASN A 83 5.59 -14.02 3.12
C ASN A 83 7.00 -13.46 3.39
N THR A 84 7.71 -13.07 2.33
CA THR A 84 9.14 -12.72 2.37
C THR A 84 9.45 -11.36 2.97
N VAL A 85 8.44 -10.48 3.07
CA VAL A 85 8.60 -9.12 3.59
C VAL A 85 7.56 -8.85 4.66
N LYS A 86 8.01 -8.37 5.82
CA LYS A 86 7.17 -7.90 6.91
C LYS A 86 7.52 -6.46 7.27
N TYR A 87 6.51 -5.68 7.61
CA TYR A 87 6.60 -4.28 8.02
C TYR A 87 6.28 -4.17 9.50
N PHE A 88 7.05 -3.40 10.26
CA PHE A 88 6.89 -3.27 11.70
C PHE A 88 6.62 -1.83 12.11
N CYS A 89 5.94 -1.65 13.25
CA CYS A 89 5.76 -0.33 13.84
C CYS A 89 7.13 0.21 14.32
N PRO A 90 7.46 1.50 14.07
CA PRO A 90 8.69 2.12 14.55
C PRO A 90 8.68 2.43 16.05
N HIS A 91 7.51 2.46 16.70
CA HIS A 91 7.38 2.77 18.12
C HIS A 91 7.66 1.52 18.97
N ASP A 92 8.71 1.52 19.79
CA ASP A 92 9.16 0.39 20.61
C ASP A 92 8.10 -0.12 21.61
N TYR A 93 7.28 0.81 22.12
CA TYR A 93 6.18 0.50 23.03
C TYR A 93 4.99 -0.16 22.34
N CYS A 94 4.97 -0.20 21.00
CA CYS A 94 3.89 -0.82 20.25
C CYS A 94 4.00 -2.35 20.26
N ARG A 95 2.86 -3.03 20.34
CA ARG A 95 2.82 -4.50 20.20
C ARG A 95 3.33 -4.97 18.84
N ASP A 96 3.07 -4.19 17.79
CA ASP A 96 3.45 -4.51 16.41
C ASP A 96 4.86 -4.00 16.04
N ALA A 97 5.65 -3.59 17.03
CA ALA A 97 7.02 -3.15 16.87
C ALA A 97 7.97 -4.31 16.55
N LEU A 98 9.13 -3.98 15.99
CA LEU A 98 10.22 -4.93 15.79
C LEU A 98 10.91 -5.20 17.14
N LYS A 99 10.75 -6.40 17.69
CA LYS A 99 11.36 -6.82 18.97
C LYS A 99 12.33 -7.99 18.75
N PRO A 100 13.61 -7.71 18.46
CA PRO A 100 14.59 -8.75 18.13
C PRO A 100 14.97 -9.66 19.31
N ASP A 101 14.62 -9.27 20.54
CA ASP A 101 14.94 -9.94 21.80
C ASP A 101 13.99 -11.09 22.17
N MET A 102 12.83 -11.23 21.51
CA MET A 102 11.85 -12.29 21.82
C MET A 102 11.88 -13.43 20.80
N GLU A 103 11.97 -14.68 21.29
CA GLU A 103 11.85 -15.87 20.45
C GLU A 103 10.50 -15.86 19.69
N GLY A 104 10.55 -16.03 18.36
CA GLY A 104 9.35 -16.01 17.52
C GLY A 104 8.86 -14.64 17.02
N TRP A 105 9.63 -13.56 17.18
CA TRP A 105 9.27 -12.21 16.68
C TRP A 105 8.95 -12.17 15.17
N LEU A 106 9.49 -13.12 14.40
CA LEU A 106 9.20 -13.31 12.98
C LEU A 106 7.74 -13.67 12.68
N GLN A 107 6.94 -14.11 13.65
CA GLN A 107 5.50 -14.34 13.44
C GLN A 107 4.73 -13.02 13.35
N TRP A 108 5.21 -11.99 14.03
CA TRP A 108 4.56 -10.69 14.16
C TRP A 108 4.92 -9.75 13.01
N GLY A 109 4.21 -8.63 12.91
CA GLY A 109 4.40 -7.64 11.84
C GLY A 109 3.41 -7.76 10.67
N PHE A 110 3.26 -6.65 9.96
CA PHE A 110 2.31 -6.52 8.86
C PHE A 110 2.90 -7.12 7.59
N ARG A 111 2.17 -8.01 6.92
CA ARG A 111 2.56 -8.53 5.60
C ARG A 111 2.47 -7.48 4.49
N ARG A 112 1.80 -6.36 4.74
CA ARG A 112 1.57 -5.31 3.74
C ARG A 112 1.71 -3.91 4.33
N LYS A 113 2.34 -3.04 3.54
CA LYS A 113 2.55 -1.62 3.85
C LYS A 113 1.26 -0.83 4.10
N ASP A 114 0.16 -1.17 3.45
CA ASP A 114 -1.12 -0.46 3.64
C ASP A 114 -1.79 -0.78 4.98
N HIS A 115 -1.63 -2.00 5.48
CA HIS A 115 -2.13 -2.38 6.81
C HIS A 115 -1.30 -1.70 7.90
N TRP A 116 0.02 -1.73 7.75
CA TRP A 116 0.95 -0.98 8.60
C TRP A 116 0.60 0.52 8.64
N LEU A 117 0.36 1.14 7.48
CA LEU A 117 0.01 2.55 7.42
C LEU A 117 -1.37 2.86 8.06
N LYS A 118 -2.32 1.93 7.99
CA LYS A 118 -3.60 2.07 8.68
C LYS A 118 -3.41 2.01 10.20
N HIS A 119 -2.59 1.07 10.67
CA HIS A 119 -2.21 0.94 12.07
C HIS A 119 -1.57 2.23 12.60
N LEU A 120 -0.56 2.77 11.92
CA LEU A 120 0.09 4.02 12.36
C LEU A 120 -0.87 5.18 12.52
N ARG A 121 -1.81 5.33 11.59
CA ARG A 121 -2.81 6.42 11.65
C ARG A 121 -3.87 6.18 12.72
N ALA A 122 -4.20 4.93 13.02
CA ALA A 122 -5.23 4.59 14.00
C ALA A 122 -4.68 4.62 15.44
N GLU A 123 -3.55 3.94 15.67
CA GLU A 123 -2.98 3.72 17.01
C GLU A 123 -2.03 4.83 17.44
N HIS A 124 -1.28 5.42 16.49
CA HIS A 124 -0.25 6.43 16.79
C HIS A 124 -0.61 7.82 16.28
N GLN A 125 -1.82 7.99 15.75
CA GLN A 125 -2.31 9.24 15.14
C GLN A 125 -1.31 9.86 14.16
N ALA A 126 -0.54 9.00 13.45
CA ALA A 126 0.61 9.45 12.69
C ALA A 126 0.23 10.48 11.61
N GLY A 127 0.89 11.62 11.64
CA GLY A 127 0.65 12.74 10.74
C GLY A 127 1.06 12.44 9.29
N GLN A 128 0.64 13.28 8.33
CA GLN A 128 1.03 13.08 6.93
C GLN A 128 2.54 13.17 6.69
N GLU A 129 3.21 14.11 7.37
CA GLU A 129 4.66 14.30 7.25
C GLU A 129 5.45 13.18 7.93
N GLU A 130 5.01 12.74 9.10
CA GLU A 130 5.58 11.58 9.81
C GLU A 130 5.47 10.31 8.96
N VAL A 131 4.28 10.04 8.42
CA VAL A 131 4.06 8.94 7.47
C VAL A 131 4.97 9.05 6.25
N LYS A 132 5.23 10.26 5.76
CA LYS A 132 6.09 10.50 4.60
C LYS A 132 7.57 10.25 4.91
N ALA A 133 8.02 10.63 6.10
CA ALA A 133 9.36 10.30 6.60
C ALA A 133 9.52 8.79 6.78
N LEU A 134 8.60 8.15 7.52
CA LEU A 134 8.60 6.71 7.76
C LEU A 134 8.51 5.90 6.45
N LYS A 135 7.79 6.38 5.43
CA LYS A 135 7.73 5.72 4.13
C LYS A 135 9.07 5.61 3.41
N LYS A 136 10.05 6.48 3.73
CA LYS A 136 11.42 6.40 3.19
C LYS A 136 12.25 5.33 3.90
N GLU A 137 11.98 5.12 5.19
CA GLU A 137 12.77 4.29 6.09
C GLU A 137 11.85 3.40 6.95
N ILE A 138 11.13 2.47 6.30
CA ILE A 138 10.20 1.61 7.03
C ILE A 138 10.99 0.50 7.72
N PRO A 139 10.80 0.28 9.04
CA PRO A 139 11.28 -0.93 9.70
C PRO A 139 10.72 -2.15 9.01
N THR A 140 11.57 -2.90 8.32
CA THR A 140 11.18 -4.07 7.52
C THR A 140 12.08 -5.25 7.81
N ALA A 141 11.51 -6.44 7.87
CA ALA A 141 12.29 -7.67 7.81
C ALA A 141 12.11 -8.29 6.43
N VAL A 142 13.22 -8.69 5.82
CA VAL A 142 13.27 -9.32 4.49
C VAL A 142 13.90 -10.69 4.64
N LEU A 143 13.22 -11.72 4.13
CA LEU A 143 13.73 -13.08 4.04
C LEU A 143 14.58 -13.21 2.76
N LYS A 144 15.87 -13.47 2.92
CA LYS A 144 16.80 -13.73 1.82
C LYS A 144 17.63 -14.96 2.13
N ASP A 145 17.66 -15.91 1.20
CA ASP A 145 18.45 -17.15 1.33
C ASP A 145 18.16 -17.95 2.62
N GLY A 146 16.89 -17.95 3.07
CA GLY A 146 16.47 -18.62 4.31
C GLY A 146 16.78 -17.84 5.60
N VAL A 147 17.42 -16.67 5.50
CA VAL A 147 17.77 -15.81 6.64
C VAL A 147 16.92 -14.54 6.63
N TRP A 148 16.27 -14.24 7.76
CA TRP A 148 15.58 -12.98 7.95
C TRP A 148 16.58 -11.87 8.31
N SER A 149 16.55 -10.78 7.56
CA SER A 149 17.35 -9.58 7.82
C SER A 149 16.45 -8.40 8.14
N ALA A 150 16.61 -7.82 9.33
CA ALA A 150 15.95 -6.57 9.69
C ALA A 150 16.68 -5.38 9.05
N VAL A 151 15.97 -4.61 8.23
CA VAL A 151 16.42 -3.36 7.64
C VAL A 151 15.69 -2.23 8.38
N LEU A 152 16.44 -1.59 9.29
CA LEU A 152 16.06 -0.32 9.91
C LEU A 152 16.72 0.82 9.13
N GLY A 153 15.99 1.93 8.93
CA GLY A 153 16.57 3.15 8.34
C GLY A 153 17.83 3.59 9.08
N LYS A 154 18.74 4.23 8.36
CA LYS A 154 20.18 4.37 8.69
C LYS A 154 20.46 4.84 10.12
N SER A 155 20.99 3.93 10.96
CA SER A 155 22.22 4.21 11.75
C SER A 155 22.86 2.97 12.40
N GLU A 156 22.21 1.79 12.47
CA GLU A 156 22.89 0.57 12.94
C GLU A 156 22.38 -0.66 12.18
N GLN A 157 23.22 -1.21 11.31
CA GLN A 157 23.03 -2.53 10.73
C GLN A 157 23.28 -3.57 11.84
N ARG A 158 22.25 -3.92 12.62
CA ARG A 158 22.31 -5.11 13.46
C ARG A 158 21.63 -6.26 12.74
N VAL A 159 22.44 -7.08 12.07
CA VAL A 159 22.00 -8.35 11.47
C VAL A 159 21.59 -9.27 12.61
N VAL A 160 20.29 -9.49 12.80
CA VAL A 160 19.78 -10.53 13.69
C VAL A 160 19.52 -11.75 12.83
N ALA A 161 20.54 -12.59 12.66
CA ALA A 161 20.42 -13.87 11.98
C ALA A 161 19.60 -14.82 12.84
N ASN A 162 18.53 -15.39 12.28
CA ASN A 162 17.89 -16.57 12.84
C ASN A 162 17.64 -17.55 11.70
N GLU A 163 18.32 -18.69 11.75
CA GLU A 163 18.15 -19.80 10.81
C GLU A 163 16.80 -20.47 11.02
N VAL A 164 16.04 -20.66 9.94
CA VAL A 164 14.82 -21.47 9.96
C VAL A 164 15.25 -22.93 10.13
N ARG A 165 15.10 -23.48 11.34
CA ARG A 165 15.22 -24.93 11.54
C ARG A 165 14.11 -25.64 10.76
N SER A 166 14.51 -26.34 9.70
CA SER A 166 13.69 -27.28 8.95
C SER A 166 13.07 -28.29 9.91
N VAL A 167 11.75 -28.26 10.09
CA VAL A 167 11.04 -29.33 10.81
C VAL A 167 11.02 -30.52 9.87
N GLY A 168 11.93 -31.47 10.07
CA GLY A 168 11.91 -32.76 9.40
C GLY A 168 10.65 -33.52 9.82
N SER A 169 9.83 -33.89 8.84
CA SER A 169 8.78 -34.91 9.02
C SER A 169 9.45 -36.26 9.26
N SER A 170 9.38 -36.77 10.48
CA SER A 170 9.54 -38.20 10.74
C SER A 170 8.20 -38.88 10.49
N ASN A 171 8.15 -39.70 9.44
CA ASN A 171 7.17 -40.78 9.29
C ASN A 171 7.75 -42.01 9.99
N GLU A 172 7.10 -42.49 11.04
CA GLU A 172 7.03 -43.91 11.44
C GLU A 172 5.63 -44.18 12.00
#